data_AF-A0A9W9Z9Q4-F1
#
_entry.id   AF-A0A9W9Z9Q4-F1
#
_cell.length_a   1.000
_cell.length_b   1.000
_cell.length_c   1.000
_cell.angle_alpha   90.00
_cell.angle_beta   90.00
_cell.angle_gamma   90.00
#
_symmetry.space_group_name_H-M   'P 1'
#
loop_
_entity.id
_entity.type
_entity.pdbx_description
1 polymer ?
#
loop_
_entity_poly.entity_id
_entity_poly.type
_entity_poly.pdbx_seq_one_letter_code
_entity_poly.pdbx_strand_id
1 'polypeptide(L)'
;MNLIRPKLSKLFYSNGPKQTLPDCGIAVVPWYHSEAVFHSYSDSKTASCKVPSLQMLPFFVDNFGPKYTEWTTTAHEQSPGHHLEVRSYIATFRSKCNDVISWLSRPNYFPGFTEGWATYAENPVMANDTDIYNNTSNKNVLLQKYGMLKYQILAALRTLLDININYYNMSGMKAVLLYNKYAWGSRAMAPKDITRFQSSPGL
;
A
#
# COMPACT_ATOMS: atom_id res chain seq x y z
N MET A 1 5.34 12.87 -0.74
CA MET A 1 6.68 12.46 -1.22
C MET A 1 7.89 13.19 -0.60
N ASN A 2 7.88 14.50 -0.38
CA ASN A 2 9.08 15.25 0.07
C ASN A 2 9.66 14.83 1.43
N LEU A 3 8.85 14.22 2.31
CA LEU A 3 9.31 13.79 3.64
C LEU A 3 9.93 12.38 3.65
N ILE A 4 9.44 11.47 2.79
CA ILE A 4 9.89 10.07 2.75
C ILE A 4 11.10 9.92 1.81
N ARG A 5 11.10 10.56 0.63
CA ARG A 5 12.17 10.40 -0.37
C ARG A 5 13.59 10.65 0.18
N PRO A 6 13.84 11.64 1.06
CA PRO A 6 15.17 11.82 1.65
C PRO A 6 15.66 10.61 2.46
N LYS A 7 14.74 9.86 3.09
CA LYS A 7 15.05 8.67 3.89
C LYS A 7 15.48 7.47 3.05
N LEU A 8 15.14 7.47 1.76
CA LEU A 8 15.41 6.38 0.82
C LEU A 8 16.80 6.46 0.16
N SER A 9 17.49 7.60 0.29
CA SER A 9 18.76 7.88 -0.40
C SER A 9 19.89 6.90 -0.08
N LYS A 10 19.85 6.26 1.10
CA LYS A 10 20.84 5.25 1.51
C LYS A 10 20.53 3.85 0.96
N LEU A 11 19.29 3.62 0.54
CA LEU A 11 18.79 2.31 0.14
C LEU A 11 18.69 2.18 -1.39
N PHE A 12 18.44 3.30 -2.06
CA PHE A 12 18.15 3.33 -3.48
C PHE A 12 18.92 4.43 -4.19
N TYR A 13 19.30 4.18 -5.44
CA TYR A 13 19.96 5.17 -6.27
C TYR A 13 18.92 6.11 -6.87
N SER A 14 19.08 7.40 -6.63
CA SER A 14 18.20 8.44 -7.17
C SER A 14 18.60 8.95 -8.54
N ASN A 15 19.82 8.65 -9.01
CA ASN A 15 20.36 9.14 -10.27
C ASN A 15 21.44 8.20 -10.83
N GLY A 16 21.88 8.51 -12.05
CA GLY A 16 22.96 7.80 -12.72
C GLY A 16 22.54 6.46 -13.34
N PRO A 17 23.50 5.70 -13.89
CA PRO A 17 23.22 4.46 -14.63
C PRO A 17 22.56 3.34 -13.80
N LYS A 18 22.61 3.45 -12.46
CA LYS A 18 22.02 2.49 -11.53
C LYS A 18 20.75 3.00 -10.87
N GLN A 19 20.15 4.07 -11.40
CA GLN A 19 18.95 4.67 -10.82
C GLN A 19 17.84 3.62 -10.61
N THR A 20 17.36 3.53 -9.37
CA THR A 20 16.27 2.64 -8.98
C THR A 20 15.04 3.41 -8.54
N LEU A 21 15.18 4.64 -8.03
CA LEU A 21 14.03 5.48 -7.70
C LEU A 21 13.47 6.15 -8.96
N PRO A 22 12.16 6.01 -9.25
CA PRO A 22 11.55 6.69 -10.38
C PRO A 22 11.54 8.20 -10.16
N ASP A 23 11.75 8.96 -11.24
CA ASP A 23 11.59 10.42 -11.26
C ASP A 23 10.15 10.86 -11.56
N CYS A 24 9.28 9.89 -11.78
CA CYS A 24 7.88 10.11 -12.09
C CYS A 24 7.16 10.65 -10.86
N GLY A 25 6.37 11.69 -11.05
CA GLY A 25 5.55 12.25 -9.98
C GLY A 25 4.39 11.34 -9.61
N ILE A 26 3.92 11.49 -8.37
CA ILE A 26 2.65 10.94 -7.89
C ILE A 26 1.75 12.08 -7.43
N ALA A 27 0.48 12.03 -7.82
CA ALA A 27 -0.55 12.96 -7.39
C ALA A 27 -1.52 12.28 -6.43
N VAL A 28 -1.99 13.02 -5.43
CA VAL A 28 -3.02 12.53 -4.50
C VAL A 28 -4.39 13.01 -4.99
N VAL A 29 -5.32 12.08 -5.21
CA VAL A 29 -6.64 12.37 -5.78
C VAL A 29 -7.76 11.65 -5.00
N PRO A 30 -9.00 12.14 -5.02
CA PRO A 30 -10.13 11.40 -4.46
C PRO A 30 -10.48 10.17 -5.32
N TRP A 31 -10.87 9.08 -4.67
CA TRP A 31 -11.37 7.84 -5.27
C TRP A 31 -12.88 7.72 -5.03
N TYR A 32 -13.66 7.88 -6.08
CA TYR A 32 -15.14 7.86 -6.02
C TYR A 32 -15.74 6.45 -6.10
N HIS A 33 -15.13 5.47 -5.43
CA HIS A 33 -15.66 4.12 -5.32
C HIS A 33 -16.33 3.91 -3.95
N SER A 34 -17.61 3.55 -3.93
CA SER A 34 -18.42 3.49 -2.68
C SER A 34 -17.88 2.49 -1.65
N GLU A 35 -17.33 1.37 -2.13
CA GLU A 35 -16.79 0.31 -1.28
C GLU A 35 -15.34 0.56 -0.84
N ALA A 36 -14.68 1.60 -1.33
CA ALA A 36 -13.31 1.89 -0.96
C ALA A 36 -13.22 2.39 0.48
N VAL A 37 -12.35 1.76 1.27
CA VAL A 37 -12.05 2.14 2.67
C VAL A 37 -10.56 2.35 2.95
N PHE A 38 -9.70 2.05 1.98
CA PHE A 38 -8.26 2.25 2.03
C PHE A 38 -7.79 3.02 0.80
N HIS A 39 -6.54 3.48 0.89
CA HIS A 39 -5.88 4.11 -0.24
C HIS A 39 -5.68 3.09 -1.36
N SER A 40 -5.43 3.59 -2.57
CA SER A 40 -5.14 2.76 -3.72
C SER A 40 -4.15 3.44 -4.63
N TYR A 41 -3.29 2.65 -5.25
CA TYR A 41 -2.34 3.11 -6.26
C TYR A 41 -2.88 2.88 -7.67
N SER A 42 -2.62 3.85 -8.56
CA SER A 42 -2.81 3.70 -10.00
C SER A 42 -1.58 4.21 -10.75
N ASP A 43 -1.02 3.39 -11.63
CA ASP A 43 0.15 3.76 -12.40
C ASP A 43 -0.19 4.74 -13.53
N SER A 44 0.79 5.57 -13.91
CA SER A 44 0.64 6.35 -15.13
C SER A 44 0.68 5.44 -16.36
N LYS A 45 -0.35 5.49 -17.19
CA LYS A 45 -0.48 4.73 -18.45
C LYS A 45 0.66 4.95 -19.46
N THR A 46 1.58 5.88 -19.21
CA THR A 46 2.72 6.19 -20.09
C THR A 46 4.06 5.96 -19.39
N ALA A 47 5.03 5.42 -20.12
CA ALA A 47 6.40 5.28 -19.63
C ALA A 47 7.12 6.63 -19.48
N SER A 48 6.68 7.65 -20.20
CA SER A 48 7.31 8.98 -20.28
C SER A 48 7.01 9.88 -19.08
N CYS A 49 6.19 9.44 -18.12
CA CYS A 49 5.85 10.18 -16.89
C CYS A 49 5.27 11.58 -17.11
N LYS A 50 4.75 11.85 -18.31
CA LYS A 50 4.01 13.07 -18.64
C LYS A 50 2.72 13.20 -17.82
N VAL A 51 2.15 12.07 -17.44
CA VAL A 51 1.02 11.97 -16.52
C VAL A 51 1.56 11.36 -15.23
N PRO A 52 1.29 11.95 -14.06
CA PRO A 52 1.71 11.35 -12.79
C PRO A 52 0.96 10.04 -12.52
N SER A 53 1.57 9.16 -11.72
CA SER A 53 0.81 8.08 -11.09
C SER A 53 -0.08 8.67 -9.99
N LEU A 54 -1.05 7.92 -9.49
CA LEU A 54 -2.05 8.40 -8.55
C LEU A 54 -1.99 7.59 -7.25
N GLN A 55 -1.98 8.29 -6.12
CA GLN A 55 -2.47 7.74 -4.86
C GLN A 55 -3.89 8.24 -4.69
N MET A 56 -4.83 7.32 -4.63
CA MET A 56 -6.26 7.61 -4.60
C MET A 56 -6.79 7.39 -3.17
N LEU A 57 -7.42 8.42 -2.60
CA LEU A 57 -7.97 8.38 -1.24
C LEU A 57 -9.47 8.08 -1.30
N PRO A 58 -10.00 7.15 -0.48
CA PRO A 58 -11.41 6.77 -0.53
C PRO A 58 -12.30 7.98 -0.22
N PHE A 59 -13.18 8.36 -1.15
CA PHE A 59 -13.99 9.58 -0.96
C PHE A 59 -15.17 9.37 0.01
N PHE A 60 -15.77 8.18 -0.03
CA PHE A 60 -16.99 7.86 0.72
C PHE A 60 -16.69 7.22 2.09
N VAL A 61 -15.85 7.88 2.89
CA VAL A 61 -15.56 7.51 4.28
C VAL A 61 -15.73 8.73 5.19
N ASP A 62 -16.45 8.55 6.30
CA ASP A 62 -16.72 9.64 7.26
C ASP A 62 -15.46 10.08 8.02
N ASN A 63 -14.48 9.17 8.13
CA ASN A 63 -13.23 9.41 8.84
C ASN A 63 -12.09 8.66 8.14
N PHE A 64 -11.17 9.43 7.53
CA PHE A 64 -9.95 8.92 6.90
C PHE A 64 -8.97 8.27 7.89
N GLY A 65 -9.23 8.42 9.18
CA GLY A 65 -8.37 7.93 10.23
C GLY A 65 -7.35 8.98 10.67
N PRO A 66 -6.48 8.60 11.61
CA PRO A 66 -5.56 9.53 12.23
C PRO A 66 -4.37 9.85 11.32
N LYS A 67 -3.97 11.12 11.22
CA LYS A 67 -2.84 11.58 10.38
C LYS A 67 -1.52 10.81 10.56
N TYR A 68 -1.30 10.17 11.72
CA TYR A 68 -0.08 9.42 11.97
C TYR A 68 0.01 8.12 11.16
N THR A 69 -1.09 7.58 10.63
CA THR A 69 -1.06 6.42 9.73
C THR A 69 -0.59 6.78 8.33
N GLU A 70 -0.62 8.05 7.96
CA GLU A 70 -0.28 8.50 6.60
C GLU A 70 1.17 8.18 6.19
N TRP A 71 2.08 8.04 7.14
CA TRP A 71 3.48 7.70 6.82
C TRP A 71 3.62 6.28 6.29
N THR A 72 2.90 5.33 6.90
CA THR A 72 2.93 3.93 6.47
C THR A 72 2.17 3.75 5.16
N THR A 73 0.99 4.38 5.03
CA THR A 73 0.20 4.29 3.79
C THR A 73 0.87 5.03 2.63
N THR A 74 1.56 6.15 2.88
CA THR A 74 2.35 6.82 1.84
C THR A 74 3.54 5.97 1.41
N ALA A 75 4.21 5.27 2.34
CA ALA A 75 5.29 4.34 1.98
C ALA A 75 4.77 3.15 1.15
N HIS A 76 3.59 2.63 1.51
CA HIS A 76 2.89 1.53 0.83
C HIS A 76 2.48 1.90 -0.60
N GLU A 77 1.75 3.00 -0.78
CA GLU A 77 1.21 3.40 -2.08
C GLU A 77 2.23 4.12 -2.97
N GLN A 78 3.11 4.92 -2.37
CA GLN A 78 4.13 5.68 -3.09
C GLN A 78 5.45 4.92 -3.08
N SER A 79 6.49 5.49 -2.46
CA SER A 79 7.83 4.90 -2.42
C SER A 79 8.23 4.63 -0.97
N PRO A 80 8.81 3.46 -0.68
CA PRO A 80 9.33 2.46 -1.62
C PRO A 80 8.34 1.36 -2.04
N GLY A 81 7.04 1.49 -1.77
CA GLY A 81 6.01 0.48 -2.13
C GLY A 81 5.62 0.47 -3.61
N HIS A 82 4.31 0.51 -3.90
CA HIS A 82 3.76 0.26 -5.25
C HIS A 82 4.35 1.17 -6.32
N HIS A 83 4.52 2.46 -6.05
CA HIS A 83 5.07 3.38 -7.06
C HIS A 83 6.50 3.01 -7.44
N LEU A 84 7.34 2.60 -6.49
CA LEU A 84 8.70 2.16 -6.79
C LEU A 84 8.68 0.86 -7.60
N GLU A 85 7.96 -0.16 -7.12
CA GLU A 85 7.83 -1.46 -7.79
C GLU A 85 7.38 -1.31 -9.24
N VAL A 86 6.20 -0.72 -9.43
CA VAL A 86 5.52 -0.69 -10.73
C VAL A 86 6.27 0.22 -11.71
N ARG A 87 6.76 1.39 -11.27
CA ARG A 87 7.50 2.29 -12.17
C ARG A 87 8.86 1.74 -12.53
N SER A 88 9.58 1.12 -11.60
CA SER A 88 10.87 0.52 -11.91
C SER A 88 10.71 -0.70 -12.81
N TYR A 89 9.64 -1.48 -12.64
CA TYR A 89 9.28 -2.53 -13.61
C TYR A 89 9.08 -1.97 -15.02
N ILE A 90 8.23 -0.95 -15.17
CA ILE A 90 7.92 -0.34 -16.48
C ILE A 90 9.15 0.30 -17.12
N ALA A 91 10.01 0.96 -16.33
CA ALA A 91 11.17 1.68 -16.83
C ALA A 91 12.32 0.75 -17.23
N THR A 92 12.55 -0.31 -16.45
CA THR A 92 13.77 -1.12 -16.53
C THR A 92 13.53 -2.51 -17.10
N PHE A 93 12.43 -3.17 -16.75
CA PHE A 93 12.23 -4.59 -17.01
C PHE A 93 11.20 -4.90 -18.11
N ARG A 94 10.21 -4.02 -18.31
CA ARG A 94 9.17 -4.23 -19.32
C ARG A 94 9.76 -4.11 -20.72
N SER A 95 9.59 -5.18 -21.52
CA SER A 95 10.05 -5.18 -22.90
C SER A 95 9.32 -4.11 -23.73
N LYS A 96 10.10 -3.36 -24.50
CA LYS A 96 9.61 -2.34 -25.46
C LYS A 96 9.37 -2.93 -26.85
N CYS A 97 9.74 -4.19 -27.06
CA CYS A 97 9.53 -4.89 -28.32
C CYS A 97 8.04 -5.16 -28.56
N ASN A 98 7.65 -5.52 -29.77
CA ASN A 98 6.29 -5.99 -30.06
C ASN A 98 6.30 -7.50 -30.30
N ASP A 99 6.79 -8.24 -29.31
CA ASP A 99 7.02 -9.68 -29.38
C ASP A 99 6.30 -10.43 -28.23
N VAL A 100 6.47 -11.75 -28.19
CA VAL A 100 5.84 -12.60 -27.17
C VAL A 100 6.30 -12.23 -25.76
N ILE A 101 7.57 -11.85 -25.60
CA ILE A 101 8.11 -11.41 -24.30
C ILE A 101 7.42 -10.11 -23.87
N SER A 102 7.20 -9.17 -24.79
CA SER A 102 6.50 -7.95 -24.45
C SER A 102 5.05 -8.18 -24.09
N TRP A 103 4.37 -9.11 -24.76
CA TRP A 103 3.02 -9.55 -24.38
C TRP A 103 2.98 -10.18 -22.98
N LEU A 104 3.86 -11.13 -22.68
CA LEU A 104 3.99 -11.75 -21.35
C LEU A 104 4.33 -10.72 -20.26
N SER A 105 5.11 -9.69 -20.60
CA SER A 105 5.50 -8.62 -19.68
C SER A 105 4.43 -7.54 -19.47
N ARG A 106 3.24 -7.62 -20.10
CA ARG A 106 2.18 -6.59 -19.91
C ARG A 106 1.35 -6.82 -18.64
N PRO A 107 0.80 -8.01 -18.36
CA PRO A 107 0.09 -8.26 -17.11
C PRO A 107 1.07 -8.76 -16.03
N ASN A 108 1.34 -7.94 -15.01
CA ASN A 108 2.13 -8.38 -13.85
C ASN A 108 1.39 -8.16 -12.52
N TYR A 109 0.06 -8.10 -12.54
CA TYR A 109 -0.67 -7.95 -11.29
C TYR A 109 -0.80 -9.31 -10.61
N PHE A 110 0.15 -9.59 -9.71
CA PHE A 110 0.11 -10.71 -8.79
C PHE A 110 -0.12 -10.13 -7.39
N PRO A 111 -1.37 -10.14 -6.86
CA PRO A 111 -1.71 -9.44 -5.61
C PRO A 111 -0.77 -9.81 -4.46
N GLY A 112 -0.48 -11.10 -4.28
CA GLY A 112 0.44 -11.54 -3.21
C GLY A 112 1.86 -10.99 -3.33
N PHE A 113 2.37 -10.77 -4.55
CA PHE A 113 3.67 -10.15 -4.76
C PHE A 113 3.60 -8.63 -4.58
N THR A 114 2.65 -7.96 -5.22
CA THR A 114 2.53 -6.49 -5.22
C THR A 114 2.13 -5.94 -3.85
N GLU A 115 1.10 -6.51 -3.21
CA GLU A 115 0.68 -6.14 -1.85
C GLU A 115 1.71 -6.61 -0.80
N GLY A 116 2.35 -7.77 -1.05
CA GLY A 116 3.44 -8.29 -0.22
C GLY A 116 4.66 -7.38 -0.23
N TRP A 117 5.06 -6.88 -1.40
CA TRP A 117 6.13 -5.89 -1.54
C TRP A 117 5.79 -4.58 -0.82
N ALA A 118 4.59 -4.05 -1.02
CA ALA A 118 4.18 -2.81 -0.36
C ALA A 118 4.13 -2.97 1.17
N THR A 119 3.68 -4.12 1.68
CA THR A 119 3.72 -4.45 3.12
C THR A 119 5.16 -4.60 3.63
N TYR A 120 6.03 -5.25 2.85
CA TYR A 120 7.47 -5.36 3.14
C TYR A 120 8.17 -3.98 3.14
N ALA A 121 7.75 -3.09 2.25
CA ALA A 121 8.23 -1.72 2.18
C ALA A 121 7.87 -0.95 3.46
N GLU A 122 6.68 -1.12 4.01
CA GLU A 122 6.31 -0.54 5.31
C GLU A 122 7.19 -1.08 6.45
N ASN A 123 7.42 -2.40 6.47
CA ASN A 123 8.26 -3.07 7.45
C ASN A 123 8.83 -4.39 6.86
N PRO A 124 10.17 -4.57 6.83
CA PRO A 124 11.20 -3.81 7.55
C PRO A 124 11.80 -2.62 6.81
N VAL A 125 11.56 -2.39 5.52
CA VAL A 125 12.37 -1.41 4.74
C VAL A 125 12.28 -0.01 5.34
N MET A 126 11.08 0.53 5.52
CA MET A 126 10.94 1.83 6.18
C MET A 126 11.26 1.74 7.67
N ALA A 127 10.76 0.72 8.35
CA ALA A 127 10.83 0.65 9.82
C ALA A 127 12.24 0.43 10.39
N ASN A 128 13.08 -0.36 9.73
CA ASN A 128 14.38 -0.79 10.22
C ASN A 128 15.54 -0.24 9.39
N ASP A 129 15.37 -0.14 8.06
CA ASP A 129 16.47 0.25 7.17
C ASP A 129 16.54 1.78 6.94
N THR A 130 15.58 2.52 7.51
CA THR A 130 15.60 3.98 7.55
C THR A 130 15.54 4.51 8.99
N ASP A 131 15.70 5.82 9.14
CA ASP A 131 15.58 6.50 10.43
C ASP A 131 14.20 7.13 10.68
N ILE A 132 13.20 6.78 9.85
CA ILE A 132 11.86 7.39 9.86
C ILE A 132 11.17 7.31 11.23
N TYR A 133 11.41 6.23 11.99
CA TYR A 133 10.78 5.98 13.29
C TYR A 133 11.76 5.99 14.48
N ASN A 134 12.99 6.48 14.29
CA ASN A 134 14.06 6.32 15.29
C ASN A 134 13.97 7.32 16.46
N ASN A 135 13.39 8.51 16.25
CA ASN A 135 13.30 9.54 17.29
C ASN A 135 12.16 9.25 18.28
N THR A 136 12.42 8.36 19.23
CA THR A 136 11.45 7.93 20.25
C THR A 136 11.11 9.02 21.28
N SER A 137 11.91 10.08 21.39
CA SER A 137 11.59 11.25 22.22
C SER A 137 10.53 12.15 21.59
N ASN A 138 10.29 12.03 20.28
CA ASN A 138 9.28 12.81 19.58
C ASN A 138 7.94 12.06 19.53
N LYS A 139 6.93 12.61 20.22
CA LYS A 139 5.56 12.06 20.26
C LYS A 139 4.96 11.80 18.88
N ASN A 140 5.20 12.67 17.90
CA ASN A 140 4.66 12.49 16.55
C ASN A 140 5.30 11.28 15.86
N VAL A 141 6.60 11.09 16.02
CA VAL A 141 7.33 9.94 15.46
C VAL A 141 6.89 8.63 16.12
N LEU A 142 6.67 8.63 17.44
CA LEU A 142 6.07 7.49 18.15
C LEU A 142 4.68 7.13 17.62
N LEU A 143 3.82 8.13 17.40
CA LEU A 143 2.48 7.91 16.84
C LEU A 143 2.56 7.38 15.40
N GLN A 144 3.53 7.80 14.61
CA GLN A 144 3.73 7.28 13.25
C GLN A 144 4.16 5.82 13.28
N LYS A 145 5.10 5.46 14.17
CA LYS A 145 5.49 4.06 14.40
C LYS A 145 4.30 3.21 14.85
N TYR A 146 3.47 3.75 15.74
CA TYR A 146 2.21 3.12 16.14
C TYR A 146 1.25 2.91 14.96
N GLY A 147 1.12 3.92 14.09
CA GLY A 147 0.35 3.83 12.84
C GLY A 147 0.82 2.67 11.95
N MET A 148 2.13 2.56 11.72
CA MET A 148 2.71 1.44 10.97
C MET A 148 2.38 0.08 11.61
N LEU A 149 2.62 -0.07 12.92
CA LEU A 149 2.32 -1.33 13.63
C LEU A 149 0.84 -1.70 13.56
N LYS A 150 -0.05 -0.71 13.65
CA LYS A 150 -1.50 -0.92 13.49
C LYS A 150 -1.82 -1.53 12.12
N TYR A 151 -1.20 -1.06 11.04
CA TYR A 151 -1.42 -1.59 9.69
C TYR A 151 -0.85 -3.01 9.52
N GLN A 152 0.27 -3.32 10.17
CA GLN A 152 0.81 -4.69 10.19
C GLN A 152 -0.15 -5.67 10.90
N ILE A 153 -0.73 -5.27 12.03
CA ILE A 153 -1.77 -6.05 12.72
C ILE A 153 -3.00 -6.21 11.83
N LEU A 154 -3.43 -5.14 11.15
CA LEU A 154 -4.56 -5.19 10.25
C LEU A 154 -4.32 -6.18 9.10
N ALA A 155 -3.16 -6.14 8.43
CA ALA A 155 -2.83 -7.08 7.36
C ALA A 155 -2.90 -8.54 7.84
N ALA A 156 -2.29 -8.85 8.99
CA ALA A 156 -2.35 -10.19 9.58
C ALA A 156 -3.79 -10.62 9.93
N LEU A 157 -4.58 -9.70 10.47
CA LEU A 157 -5.98 -9.94 10.83
C LEU A 157 -6.83 -10.24 9.58
N ARG A 158 -6.59 -9.54 8.46
CA ARG A 158 -7.30 -9.80 7.20
C ARG A 158 -7.08 -11.21 6.70
N THR A 159 -5.84 -11.69 6.70
CA THR A 159 -5.53 -13.08 6.33
C THR A 159 -6.26 -14.08 7.23
N LEU A 160 -6.24 -13.85 8.55
CA LEU A 160 -6.97 -14.69 9.50
C LEU A 160 -8.48 -14.71 9.18
N LEU A 161 -9.08 -13.53 9.00
CA LEU A 161 -10.52 -13.38 8.78
C LEU A 161 -10.97 -13.98 7.45
N ASP A 162 -10.25 -13.73 6.36
CA ASP A 162 -10.57 -14.26 5.04
C ASP A 162 -10.59 -15.79 5.04
N ILE A 163 -9.55 -16.43 5.57
CA ILE A 163 -9.48 -17.90 5.72
C ILE A 163 -10.63 -18.40 6.59
N ASN A 164 -10.91 -17.73 7.71
CA ASN A 164 -11.94 -18.21 8.63
C ASN A 164 -13.35 -18.09 8.06
N ILE A 165 -13.64 -17.02 7.34
CA ILE A 165 -14.93 -16.82 6.66
C ILE A 165 -15.11 -17.85 5.55
N ASN A 166 -14.08 -18.01 4.71
CA ASN A 166 -14.19 -18.78 3.46
C ASN A 166 -13.88 -20.28 3.60
N TYR A 167 -13.19 -20.70 4.67
CA TYR A 167 -12.84 -22.11 4.89
C TYR A 167 -13.40 -22.69 6.20
N TYR A 168 -13.35 -21.94 7.31
CA TYR A 168 -13.79 -22.43 8.63
C TYR A 168 -15.24 -22.04 8.99
N ASN A 169 -16.05 -21.58 8.04
CA ASN A 169 -17.46 -21.19 8.23
C ASN A 169 -17.69 -20.15 9.35
N MET A 170 -16.75 -19.22 9.54
CA MET A 170 -16.95 -18.09 10.46
C MET A 170 -18.05 -17.16 9.93
N SER A 171 -19.02 -16.82 10.77
CA SER A 171 -20.05 -15.86 10.40
C SER A 171 -19.47 -14.43 10.24
N GLY A 172 -20.02 -13.66 9.30
CA GLY A 172 -19.61 -12.27 9.09
C GLY A 172 -19.73 -11.42 10.35
N MET A 173 -20.74 -11.66 11.20
CA MET A 173 -20.90 -10.96 12.49
C MET A 173 -19.73 -11.24 13.43
N LYS A 174 -19.29 -12.51 13.54
CA LYS A 174 -18.12 -12.87 14.37
C LYS A 174 -16.84 -12.25 13.81
N ALA A 175 -16.70 -12.19 12.48
CA ALA A 175 -15.58 -11.54 11.83
C ALA A 175 -15.53 -10.03 12.13
N VAL A 176 -16.68 -9.32 12.06
CA VAL A 176 -16.78 -7.89 12.43
C VAL A 176 -16.39 -7.67 13.89
N LEU A 177 -16.82 -8.54 14.82
CA LEU A 177 -16.44 -8.42 16.23
C LEU A 177 -14.93 -8.57 16.44
N LEU A 178 -14.29 -9.55 15.77
CA LEU A 178 -12.85 -9.73 15.83
C LEU A 178 -12.10 -8.55 15.20
N TYR A 179 -12.57 -8.07 14.04
CA TYR A 179 -12.02 -6.90 13.36
C TYR A 179 -12.00 -5.68 14.29
N ASN A 180 -13.15 -5.35 14.89
CA ASN A 180 -13.26 -4.20 15.79
C ASN A 180 -12.43 -4.36 17.06
N LYS A 181 -12.29 -5.59 17.57
CA LYS A 181 -11.48 -5.89 18.76
C LYS A 181 -9.99 -5.62 18.53
N TYR A 182 -9.43 -5.99 17.38
CA TYR A 182 -7.99 -6.01 17.17
C TYR A 182 -7.46 -4.89 16.26
N ALA A 183 -8.24 -4.43 15.28
CA ALA A 183 -7.81 -3.37 14.36
C ALA A 183 -8.37 -1.98 14.74
N TRP A 184 -9.19 -1.89 15.80
CA TRP A 184 -9.91 -0.68 16.19
C TRP A 184 -10.61 -0.01 14.99
N GLY A 185 -11.23 -0.85 14.16
CA GLY A 185 -11.96 -0.42 12.96
C GLY A 185 -13.13 0.49 13.31
N SER A 186 -13.45 1.42 12.40
CA SER A 186 -14.68 2.19 12.50
C SER A 186 -15.89 1.33 12.13
N ARG A 187 -17.10 1.77 12.52
CA ARG A 187 -18.36 1.12 12.13
C ARG A 187 -18.56 1.01 10.60
N ALA A 188 -17.87 1.84 9.81
CA ALA A 188 -17.95 1.82 8.35
C ALA A 188 -16.90 0.91 7.70
N MET A 189 -15.72 0.76 8.31
CA MET A 189 -14.59 0.04 7.73
C MET A 189 -14.75 -1.47 7.83
N ALA A 190 -15.05 -1.99 9.04
CA ALA A 190 -15.10 -3.43 9.25
C ALA A 190 -16.15 -4.12 8.38
N PRO A 191 -17.42 -3.65 8.28
CA PRO A 191 -18.41 -4.31 7.43
C PRO A 191 -18.03 -4.33 5.95
N LYS A 192 -17.45 -3.24 5.41
CA LYS A 192 -17.01 -3.17 4.01
C LYS A 192 -15.89 -4.17 3.72
N ASP A 193 -14.89 -4.26 4.61
CA ASP A 193 -13.82 -5.26 4.49
C ASP A 193 -14.36 -6.70 4.59
N ILE A 194 -15.29 -6.97 5.50
CA ILE A 194 -15.90 -8.31 5.62
C ILE A 194 -16.69 -8.66 4.36
N THR A 195 -17.49 -7.74 3.83
CA THR A 195 -18.21 -7.93 2.56
C THR A 195 -17.24 -8.21 1.42
N ARG A 196 -16.08 -7.54 1.40
CA ARG A 196 -15.01 -7.79 0.43
C ARG A 196 -14.51 -9.24 0.49
N PHE A 197 -14.17 -9.76 1.68
CA PHE A 197 -13.70 -11.14 1.86
C PHE A 197 -14.76 -12.18 1.43
N GLN A 198 -16.03 -11.88 1.69
CA GLN A 198 -17.14 -12.75 1.26
C GLN A 198 -17.37 -12.72 -0.25
N SER A 199 -17.11 -11.58 -0.90
CA SER A 199 -17.33 -11.41 -2.34
C SER A 199 -16.12 -11.86 -3.17
N SER A 200 -14.93 -11.84 -2.58
CA SER A 200 -13.68 -12.13 -3.27
C SER A 200 -12.70 -12.86 -2.35
N PRO A 201 -12.86 -14.18 -2.18
CA PRO A 201 -11.98 -14.98 -1.33
C PRO A 201 -10.52 -14.89 -1.78
N GLY A 202 -9.61 -14.65 -0.84
CA GLY A 202 -8.17 -14.55 -1.09
C GLY A 202 -7.67 -13.19 -1.59
N LEU A 203 -8.52 -12.14 -1.62
CA LEU A 203 -8.21 -10.77 -2.06
C LEU A 203 -8.32 -9.73 -0.94
#